data_AF-A6TQN0-F1
#
_entry.id   AF-A6TQN0-F1
#
_cell.length_a   1.000
_cell.length_b   1.000
_cell.length_c   1.000
_cell.angle_alpha   90.00
_cell.angle_beta   90.00
_cell.angle_gamma   90.00
#
_symmetry.space_group_name_H-M   'P 1'
#
loop_
_entity.id
_entity.type
_entity.pdbx_description
1 polymer ?
#
loop_
_entity_poly.entity_id
_entity_poly.type
_entity_poly.pdbx_seq_one_letter_code
_entity_poly.pdbx_strand_id
1 'polypeptide(L)'
;MKMSKKGKKASGPGPFNLWIYGKGLMRAYFLSFILLLIGAVLLTYTSLREGMIPLFTSIVMMLSIVYGAVFVSVHLKKRGWLHGIMIGLIYMGLIVLLSKVFMTDITLDRFMGYRVLISIVTGGIGGMIGINIK
;
A
#
# COMPACT_ATOMS: atom_id res chain seq x y z
N MET A 1 12.09 16.75 50.47
CA MET A 1 13.17 16.50 49.48
C MET A 1 12.55 15.89 48.22
N LYS A 2 12.63 16.60 47.09
CA LYS A 2 12.01 16.25 45.80
C LYS A 2 12.54 14.90 45.27
N MET A 3 11.70 14.15 44.57
CA MET A 3 12.02 13.74 43.19
C MET A 3 10.77 13.28 42.43
N SER A 4 10.25 14.20 41.62
CA SER A 4 9.30 13.96 40.53
C SER A 4 9.96 13.11 39.45
N LYS A 5 9.44 11.90 39.23
CA LYS A 5 9.78 11.07 38.06
C LYS A 5 9.10 11.66 36.82
N LYS A 6 9.73 12.70 36.25
CA LYS A 6 9.38 13.28 34.95
C LYS A 6 9.48 12.19 33.88
N GLY A 7 8.42 12.07 33.09
CA GLY A 7 8.16 10.95 32.20
C GLY A 7 9.23 10.66 31.15
N LYS A 8 9.37 9.36 30.87
CA LYS A 8 9.87 8.87 29.59
C LYS A 8 8.94 9.41 28.51
N LYS A 9 9.30 10.53 27.87
CA LYS A 9 8.74 10.88 26.56
C LYS A 9 9.11 9.72 25.64
N ALA A 10 8.14 8.88 25.32
CA ALA A 10 8.25 7.97 24.21
C ALA A 10 8.57 8.82 22.98
N SER A 11 9.81 8.75 22.52
CA SER A 11 10.24 9.30 21.24
C SER A 11 9.57 8.48 20.15
N GLY A 12 8.26 8.71 19.98
CA GLY A 12 7.52 8.16 18.86
C GLY A 12 8.18 8.61 17.57
N PRO A 13 8.11 7.80 16.50
CA PRO A 13 8.63 8.20 15.20
C PRO A 13 8.05 9.57 14.81
N GLY A 14 8.92 10.45 14.28
CA GLY A 14 8.52 11.77 13.80
C GLY A 14 7.34 11.71 12.80
N PRO A 15 6.66 12.83 12.52
CA PRO A 15 5.48 12.88 11.65
C PRO A 15 5.66 12.22 10.29
N PHE A 16 6.87 12.28 9.74
CA PHE A 16 7.25 11.58 8.52
C PHE A 16 8.53 10.78 8.77
N ASN A 17 8.37 9.51 9.14
CA ASN A 17 9.51 8.59 9.24
C ASN A 17 9.62 7.78 7.94
N LEU A 18 10.41 8.27 6.98
CA LEU A 18 10.61 7.64 5.67
C LEU A 18 11.00 6.16 5.77
N TRP A 19 11.73 5.77 6.81
CA TRP A 19 12.13 4.38 7.03
C TRP A 19 10.94 3.45 7.23
N ILE A 20 9.91 3.91 7.96
CA ILE A 20 8.69 3.13 8.20
C ILE A 20 7.88 3.00 6.91
N TYR A 21 7.78 4.08 6.12
CA TYR A 21 7.12 4.05 4.82
C TYR A 21 7.81 3.08 3.86
N GLY A 22 9.14 3.11 3.78
CA GLY A 22 9.93 2.20 2.97
C GLY A 22 9.68 0.74 3.35
N LYS A 23 9.68 0.41 4.64
CA LYS A 23 9.35 -0.94 5.13
C LYS A 23 7.91 -1.35 4.79
N GLY A 24 6.96 -0.43 4.89
CA GLY A 24 5.56 -0.68 4.53
C GLY A 24 5.37 -0.94 3.04
N LEU A 25 6.00 -0.14 2.19
CA LEU A 25 5.96 -0.32 0.74
C LEU A 25 6.65 -1.61 0.32
N MET A 26 7.81 -1.93 0.90
CA MET A 26 8.50 -3.19 0.62
C MET A 26 7.61 -4.40 0.92
N ARG A 27 6.88 -4.37 2.04
CA ARG A 27 5.91 -5.41 2.40
C ARG A 27 4.72 -5.47 1.45
N ALA A 28 4.20 -4.32 1.04
CA ALA A 28 3.11 -4.24 0.05
C ALA A 28 3.55 -4.89 -1.27
N TYR A 29 4.68 -4.50 -1.83
CA TYR A 29 5.20 -5.06 -3.08
C TYR A 29 5.57 -6.52 -2.98
N PHE A 30 6.13 -6.95 -1.86
CA PHE A 30 6.42 -8.36 -1.63
C PHE A 30 5.14 -9.20 -1.63
N LEU A 31 4.07 -8.72 -0.98
CA LEU A 31 2.77 -9.37 -1.04
C LEU A 31 2.18 -9.37 -2.46
N SER A 32 2.28 -8.24 -3.17
CA SER A 32 1.84 -8.17 -4.57
C SER A 32 2.56 -9.21 -5.43
N PHE A 33 3.88 -9.32 -5.29
CA PHE A 33 4.69 -10.25 -6.05
C PHE A 33 4.25 -11.70 -5.80
N ILE A 34 4.07 -12.10 -4.53
CA ILE A 34 3.58 -13.44 -4.19
C ILE A 34 2.19 -13.70 -4.79
N LEU A 35 1.24 -12.76 -4.61
CA LEU A 35 -0.11 -12.93 -5.13
C LEU A 35 -0.16 -12.97 -6.67
N LEU A 36 0.72 -12.22 -7.34
CA LEU A 36 0.85 -12.27 -8.79
C LEU A 36 1.42 -13.61 -9.27
N LEU A 37 2.40 -14.19 -8.57
CA LEU A 37 2.91 -15.53 -8.88
C LEU A 37 1.81 -16.59 -8.73
N ILE A 38 1.02 -16.52 -7.65
CA ILE A 38 -0.14 -17.40 -7.46
C ILE A 38 -1.14 -17.21 -8.62
N GLY A 39 -1.44 -15.96 -8.98
CA GLY A 39 -2.31 -15.64 -10.12
C GLY A 39 -1.81 -16.21 -11.44
N ALA A 40 -0.51 -16.14 -11.71
CA ALA A 40 0.09 -16.68 -12.92
C ALA A 40 -0.06 -18.21 -13.01
N VAL A 41 0.19 -18.92 -11.91
CA VAL A 41 -0.03 -20.37 -11.82
C VAL A 41 -1.49 -20.71 -12.04
N LEU A 42 -2.42 -19.99 -11.38
CA LEU A 42 -3.86 -20.20 -11.57
C LEU A 42 -4.26 -20.00 -13.03
N LEU A 43 -3.85 -18.91 -13.67
CA LEU A 43 -4.17 -18.64 -15.08
C LEU A 43 -3.60 -19.69 -16.04
N THR A 44 -2.45 -20.29 -15.71
CA THR A 44 -1.80 -21.30 -16.57
C THR A 44 -2.49 -22.66 -16.48
N TYR A 45 -2.93 -23.07 -15.28
CA TYR A 45 -3.45 -24.42 -15.04
C TYR A 45 -4.98 -24.51 -14.91
N THR A 46 -5.68 -23.38 -14.94
CA THR A 46 -7.15 -23.36 -14.86
C THR A 46 -7.74 -22.70 -16.10
N SER A 47 -8.98 -23.04 -16.43
CA SER A 47 -9.76 -22.42 -17.52
C SER A 47 -10.31 -21.04 -17.13
N LEU A 48 -9.54 -20.26 -16.35
CA LEU A 48 -9.87 -18.88 -16.03
C LEU A 48 -9.84 -18.04 -17.31
N ARG A 49 -10.91 -17.30 -17.54
CA ARG A 49 -11.02 -16.41 -18.70
C ARG A 49 -10.02 -15.26 -18.58
N GLU A 50 -9.29 -14.97 -19.66
CA GLU A 50 -8.33 -13.84 -19.71
C GLU A 50 -8.96 -12.48 -19.33
N GLY A 51 -10.26 -12.31 -19.58
CA GLY A 51 -11.02 -11.14 -19.16
C GLY A 51 -11.06 -10.90 -17.64
N MET A 52 -10.66 -11.88 -16.81
CA MET A 52 -10.57 -11.76 -15.36
C MET A 52 -9.22 -11.19 -14.89
N ILE A 53 -8.21 -11.09 -15.76
CA ILE A 53 -6.87 -10.57 -15.41
C ILE A 53 -6.93 -9.14 -14.84
N PRO A 54 -7.68 -8.18 -15.43
CA PRO A 54 -7.80 -6.84 -14.87
C PRO A 54 -8.45 -6.80 -13.49
N LEU A 55 -9.43 -7.68 -13.24
CA LEU A 55 -10.09 -7.80 -11.93
C LEU A 55 -9.13 -8.37 -10.89
N PHE A 56 -8.47 -9.48 -11.21
CA PHE A 56 -7.50 -10.13 -10.32
C PHE A 56 -6.37 -9.18 -9.92
N THR A 57 -5.74 -8.53 -10.89
CA THR A 57 -4.65 -7.57 -10.63
C THR A 57 -5.11 -6.38 -9.78
N SER A 58 -6.37 -5.95 -9.93
CA SER A 58 -6.95 -4.89 -9.10
C SER A 58 -7.17 -5.32 -7.65
N ILE A 59 -7.61 -6.55 -7.42
CA ILE A 59 -7.74 -7.13 -6.07
C ILE A 59 -6.37 -7.25 -5.41
N VAL A 60 -5.35 -7.76 -6.13
CA VAL A 60 -3.98 -7.87 -5.62
C VAL A 60 -3.43 -6.51 -5.22
N MET A 61 -3.61 -5.49 -6.07
CA MET A 61 -3.23 -4.11 -5.76
C MET A 61 -3.90 -3.63 -4.47
N MET A 62 -5.22 -3.82 -4.35
CA MET A 62 -5.96 -3.37 -3.17
C MET A 62 -5.47 -4.04 -1.88
N LEU A 63 -5.32 -5.37 -1.87
CA LEU A 63 -4.83 -6.12 -0.72
C LEU A 63 -3.42 -5.69 -0.31
N SER A 64 -2.56 -5.47 -1.28
CA SER A 64 -1.17 -5.05 -1.06
C SER A 64 -1.08 -3.66 -0.43
N ILE A 65 -1.87 -2.71 -0.95
CA ILE A 65 -1.95 -1.36 -0.41
C ILE A 65 -2.50 -1.38 1.02
N VAL A 66 -3.58 -2.14 1.27
CA VAL A 66 -4.14 -2.28 2.62
C VAL A 66 -3.08 -2.82 3.58
N TYR A 67 -2.37 -3.88 3.20
CA TYR A 67 -1.34 -4.48 4.04
C TYR A 67 -0.21 -3.50 4.39
N GLY A 68 0.31 -2.77 3.39
CA GLY A 68 1.32 -1.74 3.61
C GLY A 68 0.81 -0.57 4.47
N ALA A 69 -0.41 -0.10 4.20
CA ALA A 69 -1.04 1.00 4.93
C ALA A 69 -1.31 0.63 6.39
N VAL A 70 -1.82 -0.58 6.65
CA VAL A 70 -2.01 -1.11 8.00
C VAL A 70 -0.68 -1.15 8.75
N PHE A 71 0.37 -1.71 8.13
CA PHE A 71 1.69 -1.77 8.75
C PHE A 71 2.20 -0.38 9.16
N VAL A 72 2.14 0.60 8.26
CA VAL A 72 2.63 1.96 8.54
C VAL A 72 1.79 2.65 9.61
N SER A 73 0.47 2.49 9.57
CA SER A 73 -0.44 3.10 10.56
C SER A 73 -0.28 2.53 11.96
N VAL A 74 -0.08 1.21 12.10
CA VAL A 74 0.28 0.57 13.38
C VAL A 74 1.63 1.11 13.90
N HIS A 75 2.56 1.35 12.97
CA HIS A 75 3.85 2.03 13.11
C HIS A 75 3.77 3.41 13.77
N LEU A 76 3.04 4.30 13.12
CA LEU A 76 3.04 5.73 13.39
C LEU A 76 2.01 6.12 14.46
N LYS A 77 0.99 5.28 14.69
CA LYS A 77 -0.05 5.43 15.72
C LYS A 77 -0.78 6.79 15.72
N LYS A 78 -0.75 7.50 14.60
CA LYS A 78 -1.42 8.80 14.41
C LYS A 78 -1.90 8.93 12.98
N ARG A 79 -3.03 9.64 12.78
CA ARG A 79 -3.56 10.01 11.45
C ARG A 79 -3.50 8.85 10.43
N GLY A 80 -3.99 7.67 10.80
CA GLY A 80 -3.87 6.46 9.99
C GLY A 80 -4.42 6.61 8.58
N TRP A 81 -5.55 7.30 8.42
CA TRP A 81 -6.13 7.61 7.10
C TRP A 81 -5.16 8.38 6.19
N LEU A 82 -4.44 9.37 6.74
CA LEU A 82 -3.51 10.21 5.99
C LEU A 82 -2.26 9.42 5.58
N HIS A 83 -1.70 8.64 6.50
CA HIS A 83 -0.56 7.77 6.21
C HIS A 83 -0.93 6.66 5.22
N GLY A 84 -2.15 6.14 5.31
CA GLY A 84 -2.70 5.19 4.36
C GLY A 84 -2.86 5.77 2.95
N ILE A 85 -3.43 6.97 2.81
CA ILE A 85 -3.49 7.69 1.53
C ILE A 85 -2.09 7.88 0.94
N MET A 86 -1.13 8.29 1.78
CA MET A 86 0.25 8.49 1.36
C MET A 86 0.88 7.18 0.85
N ILE A 87 0.60 6.04 1.49
CA ILE A 87 1.04 4.74 0.98
C ILE A 87 0.39 4.39 -0.36
N GLY A 88 -0.93 4.61 -0.50
CA GLY A 88 -1.65 4.38 -1.76
C GLY A 88 -1.12 5.25 -2.92
N LEU A 89 -0.77 6.51 -2.63
CA LEU A 89 -0.14 7.42 -3.59
C LEU A 89 1.26 6.98 -3.98
N ILE A 90 2.13 6.69 -3.01
CA ILE A 90 3.53 6.30 -3.31
C ILE A 90 3.55 4.96 -4.06
N TYR A 91 2.74 3.98 -3.63
CA TYR A 91 2.62 2.70 -4.30
C TYR A 91 2.18 2.87 -5.76
N MET A 92 1.11 3.64 -6.00
CA MET A 92 0.63 3.84 -7.37
C MET A 92 1.61 4.65 -8.20
N GLY A 93 2.22 5.70 -7.64
CA GLY A 93 3.26 6.49 -8.32
C GLY A 93 4.45 5.65 -8.76
N LEU A 94 4.91 4.72 -7.91
CA LEU A 94 5.96 3.76 -8.24
C LEU A 94 5.52 2.80 -9.35
N ILE A 95 4.30 2.27 -9.32
CA ILE A 95 3.77 1.41 -10.41
C ILE A 95 3.73 2.18 -11.74
N VAL A 96 3.25 3.42 -11.73
CA VAL A 96 3.20 4.28 -12.92
C VAL A 96 4.61 4.56 -13.44
N LEU A 97 5.56 4.84 -12.56
CA LEU A 97 6.96 5.07 -12.93
C LEU A 97 7.58 3.81 -13.55
N LEU A 98 7.40 2.65 -12.92
CA LEU A 98 7.87 1.37 -13.45
C LEU A 98 7.24 1.09 -14.82
N SER A 99 5.93 1.27 -14.94
CA SER A 99 5.23 1.10 -16.22
C SER A 99 5.89 1.95 -17.31
N LYS A 100 6.32 3.18 -17.02
CA LYS A 100 6.91 4.09 -18.01
C LYS A 100 8.30 3.65 -18.45
N VAL A 101 9.03 2.98 -17.56
CA VAL A 101 10.36 2.44 -17.87
C VAL A 101 10.27 1.17 -18.70
N PHE A 102 9.28 0.30 -18.43
CA PHE A 102 9.15 -1.01 -19.08
C PHE A 102 8.23 -1.01 -20.31
N MET A 103 7.28 -0.07 -20.41
CA MET A 103 6.33 0.02 -21.52
C MET A 103 6.55 1.35 -22.26
N THR A 104 6.80 1.26 -23.57
CA THR A 104 7.04 2.43 -24.43
C THR A 104 5.78 3.24 -24.73
N ASP A 105 4.62 2.59 -24.77
CA ASP A 105 3.35 3.22 -25.16
C ASP A 105 2.38 3.30 -23.98
N ILE A 106 2.65 4.21 -23.03
CA ILE A 106 1.67 4.55 -22.00
C ILE A 106 0.67 5.54 -22.57
N THR A 107 -0.52 5.05 -22.91
CA THR A 107 -1.69 5.91 -23.04
C THR A 107 -2.25 6.21 -21.65
N LEU A 108 -2.34 7.51 -21.34
CA LEU A 108 -2.93 7.98 -20.09
C LEU A 108 -4.46 7.85 -20.20
N ASP A 109 -4.93 6.61 -20.08
CA ASP A 109 -6.33 6.23 -20.26
C ASP A 109 -7.14 6.50 -18.97
N ARG A 110 -8.46 6.70 -19.09
CA ARG A 110 -9.39 6.91 -17.97
C ARG A 110 -9.26 5.80 -16.93
N PHE A 111 -8.98 4.56 -17.36
CA PHE A 111 -8.73 3.42 -16.47
C PHE A 111 -7.55 3.66 -15.50
N MET A 112 -6.52 4.37 -15.93
CA MET A 112 -5.38 4.72 -15.07
C MET A 112 -5.79 5.72 -13.98
N GLY A 113 -6.62 6.71 -14.32
CA GLY A 113 -7.18 7.67 -13.37
C GLY A 113 -8.03 6.98 -12.29
N TYR A 114 -8.90 6.04 -12.68
CA TYR A 114 -9.69 5.26 -11.73
C TYR A 114 -8.82 4.43 -10.79
N ARG A 115 -7.73 3.83 -11.30
CA ARG A 115 -6.79 3.05 -10.47
C ARG A 115 -6.09 3.90 -9.42
N VAL A 116 -5.69 5.12 -9.75
CA VAL A 116 -5.11 6.08 -8.78
C VAL A 116 -6.12 6.43 -7.69
N LEU A 117 -7.37 6.70 -8.07
CA LEU A 117 -8.40 7.03 -7.08
C LEU A 117 -8.69 5.84 -6.16
N ILE A 118 -8.80 4.64 -6.72
CA ILE A 118 -8.98 3.41 -5.94
C ILE A 118 -7.77 3.20 -5.01
N SER A 119 -6.53 3.38 -5.47
CA SER A 119 -5.35 3.20 -4.63
C SER A 119 -5.32 4.14 -3.42
N ILE A 120 -5.74 5.39 -3.61
CA ILE A 120 -5.88 6.41 -2.55
C ILE A 120 -6.94 5.99 -1.53
N VAL A 121 -8.14 5.65 -2.01
CA VAL A 121 -9.27 5.27 -1.15
C VAL A 121 -8.94 4.00 -0.37
N THR A 122 -8.43 2.98 -1.04
CA THR A 122 -8.01 1.72 -0.43
C THR A 122 -6.90 1.94 0.59
N GLY A 123 -5.92 2.78 0.28
CA GLY A 123 -4.87 3.18 1.22
C GLY A 123 -5.44 3.86 2.45
N GLY A 124 -6.33 4.83 2.27
CA GLY A 124 -7.02 5.52 3.37
C GLY A 124 -7.78 4.56 4.28
N ILE A 125 -8.55 3.62 3.70
CA ILE A 125 -9.29 2.59 4.45
C ILE A 125 -8.32 1.68 5.22
N GLY A 126 -7.30 1.14 4.56
CA GLY A 126 -6.30 0.29 5.23
C GLY A 126 -5.57 1.04 6.35
N GLY A 127 -5.31 2.33 6.16
CA GLY A 127 -4.70 3.18 7.16
C GLY A 127 -5.62 3.44 8.37
N MET A 128 -6.93 3.63 8.15
CA MET A 128 -7.94 3.74 9.22
C MET A 128 -8.10 2.45 10.02
N ILE A 129 -8.01 1.31 9.34
CA ILE A 129 -8.01 0.00 9.99
C ILE A 129 -6.76 -0.13 10.85
N GLY A 130 -5.57 0.16 10.30
CA GLY A 130 -4.30 -0.04 10.99
C GLY A 130 -4.11 0.80 12.25
N ILE A 131 -4.69 1.99 12.35
CA ILE A 131 -4.55 2.80 13.58
C ILE A 131 -5.34 2.24 14.77
N ASN A 132 -6.38 1.44 14.51
CA ASN A 132 -7.22 0.84 15.55
C ASN A 132 -6.82 -0.61 15.88
N ILE A 133 -5.95 -1.22 15.08
CA ILE A 133 -5.40 -2.55 15.38
C ILE A 133 -4.38 -2.40 16.52
N LYS A 134 -4.69 -3.02 17.66
CA LYS A 134 -3.89 -2.99 18.88
C LYS A 134 -2.99 -4.21 18.98
#